data_AF-A0A1G4Z6Y7-F1
#
_entry.id   AF-A0A1G4Z6Y7-F1
#
_cell.length_a   1.000
_cell.length_b   1.000
_cell.length_c   1.000
_cell.angle_alpha   90.00
_cell.angle_beta   90.00
_cell.angle_gamma   90.00
#
_symmetry.space_group_name_H-M   'P 1'
#
loop_
_entity.id
_entity.type
_entity.pdbx_description
1 polymer ?
#
loop_
_entity_poly.entity_id
_entity_poly.type
_entity_poly.pdbx_seq_one_letter_code
_entity_poly.pdbx_strand_id
1 'polypeptide(L)'
;MSLTRSTFFKWAAAGVVAAGALFAATSASARSDVSWSIGVGVPGVAVGVGNPGYYPAPVYVPPAPVYYAPPAPVYYSPPPVYYRPAPVYYGPPAYYGPRYYGRGYYRGHGHWR
;
A
#
# COMPACT_ATOMS: atom_id res chain seq x y z
N MET A 1 -2.06 25.52 75.50
CA MET A 1 -2.43 24.19 76.03
C MET A 1 -1.16 23.45 76.39
N SER A 2 -0.84 23.29 77.68
CA SER A 2 0.30 22.49 78.11
C SER A 2 -0.04 21.01 77.99
N LEU A 3 0.62 20.29 77.08
CA LEU A 3 0.49 18.84 76.98
C LEU A 3 1.14 18.20 78.22
N THR A 4 0.34 17.58 79.08
CA THR A 4 0.85 16.78 80.19
C THR A 4 1.63 15.59 79.64
N ARG A 5 2.76 15.24 80.25
CA ARG A 5 3.64 14.12 79.84
C ARG A 5 2.88 12.83 79.56
N SER A 6 1.86 12.52 80.37
CA SER A 6 0.98 11.35 80.19
C SER A 6 0.10 11.42 78.94
N THR A 7 -0.44 12.60 78.62
CA THR A 7 -1.22 12.84 77.40
C THR A 7 -0.34 12.66 76.16
N PHE A 8 0.89 13.17 76.18
CA PHE A 8 1.86 12.96 75.11
C PHE A 8 2.14 11.48 74.87
N PHE A 9 2.43 10.70 75.91
CA PHE A 9 2.70 9.26 75.76
C PHE A 9 1.49 8.47 75.28
N LYS A 10 0.27 8.83 75.68
CA LYS A 10 -0.96 8.21 75.17
C LYS A 10 -1.09 8.42 73.66
N TRP A 11 -0.87 9.64 73.18
CA TRP A 11 -0.93 9.95 71.75
C TRP A 11 0.23 9.32 70.97
N ALA A 12 1.43 9.29 71.53
CA ALA A 12 2.58 8.59 70.92
C ALA A 12 2.30 7.09 70.78
N ALA A 13 1.79 6.44 71.83
CA ALA A 13 1.41 5.03 71.79
C ALA A 13 0.31 4.76 70.76
N ALA A 14 -0.73 5.61 70.71
CA ALA A 14 -1.78 5.52 69.70
C ALA A 14 -1.22 5.67 68.27
N GLY A 15 -0.27 6.60 68.06
CA GLY A 15 0.40 6.78 66.78
C GLY A 15 1.23 5.56 66.36
N VAL A 16 1.97 4.94 67.29
CA VAL A 16 2.73 3.72 67.01
C VAL A 16 1.80 2.54 66.67
N VAL A 17 0.70 2.37 67.39
CA VAL A 17 -0.30 1.32 67.08
C VAL A 17 -0.93 1.54 65.70
N ALA A 18 -1.31 2.78 65.38
CA ALA A 18 -1.87 3.12 64.06
C ALA A 18 -0.87 2.86 62.93
N ALA A 19 0.39 3.29 63.11
CA ALA A 19 1.45 3.00 62.15
C ALA A 19 1.67 1.49 61.98
N GLY A 20 1.75 0.74 63.09
CA GLY A 20 1.90 -0.72 63.08
C GLY A 20 0.76 -1.43 62.34
N ALA A 21 -0.49 -0.99 62.50
CA ALA A 21 -1.64 -1.54 61.79
C ALA A 21 -1.56 -1.29 60.27
N LEU A 22 -1.13 -0.10 59.85
CA LEU A 22 -0.90 0.23 58.44
C LEU A 22 0.22 -0.64 57.83
N PHE A 23 1.31 -0.85 58.56
CA PHE A 23 2.41 -1.72 58.12
C PHE A 23 2.01 -3.21 58.07
N ALA A 24 1.17 -3.67 58.99
CA ALA A 24 0.64 -5.03 58.95
C ALA A 24 -0.29 -5.25 57.74
N ALA A 25 -1.11 -4.25 57.40
CA ALA A 25 -2.04 -4.32 56.27
C ALA A 25 -1.32 -4.39 54.91
N THR A 26 -0.13 -3.80 54.77
CA THR A 26 0.61 -3.86 53.49
C THR A 26 1.27 -5.21 53.19
N SER A 27 1.32 -6.15 54.14
CA SER A 27 1.99 -7.46 53.95
C SER A 27 1.40 -8.31 52.82
N ALA A 28 0.17 -8.04 52.38
CA ALA A 28 -0.50 -8.74 51.26
C ALA A 28 -0.39 -8.02 49.90
N SER A 29 0.37 -6.93 49.78
CA SER A 29 0.39 -6.04 48.59
C SER A 29 1.36 -6.45 47.48
N ALA A 30 1.60 -7.75 47.27
CA ALA A 30 2.36 -8.24 46.11
C ALA A 30 1.59 -8.11 44.77
N ARG A 31 0.40 -7.49 44.80
CA ARG A 31 -0.44 -7.27 43.62
C ARG A 31 0.02 -6.01 42.89
N SER A 32 0.13 -6.10 41.56
CA SER A 32 0.48 -4.99 40.67
C SER A 32 -0.50 -3.82 40.71
N ASP A 33 -1.69 -4.04 41.25
CA ASP A 33 -2.83 -3.11 41.22
C ASP A 33 -2.95 -2.27 42.50
N VAL A 34 -2.09 -2.53 43.49
CA VAL A 34 -2.05 -1.76 44.75
C VAL A 34 -0.86 -0.81 44.71
N SER A 35 -1.15 0.48 44.79
CA SER A 35 -0.13 1.55 44.73
C SER A 35 -0.28 2.50 45.92
N TRP A 36 0.82 2.79 46.59
CA TRP A 36 0.92 3.86 47.59
C TRP A 36 2.18 4.68 47.34
N SER A 37 2.18 5.91 47.84
CA SER A 37 3.34 6.80 47.77
C SER A 37 3.47 7.60 49.06
N ILE A 38 4.71 7.90 49.44
CA ILE A 38 5.02 8.84 50.53
C ILE A 38 5.85 9.97 49.96
N GLY A 39 5.41 11.20 50.20
CA GLY A 39 6.15 12.41 49.86
C GLY A 39 6.59 13.14 51.13
N VAL A 40 7.84 13.58 51.16
CA VAL A 40 8.35 14.49 52.19
C VAL A 40 8.71 15.81 51.52
N GLY A 41 8.04 16.89 51.94
CA GLY A 41 8.29 18.24 51.47
C GLY A 41 8.90 19.10 52.57
N VAL A 42 10.16 19.49 52.39
CA VAL A 42 10.85 20.50 53.20
C VAL A 42 11.55 21.50 52.28
N PRO A 43 11.77 22.77 52.68
CA PRO A 43 12.46 23.74 51.83
C PRO A 43 13.83 23.22 51.37
N GLY A 44 14.05 23.20 50.06
CA GLY A 44 15.31 22.77 49.44
C GLY A 44 15.47 21.26 49.20
N VAL A 45 14.58 20.40 49.69
CA VAL A 45 14.64 18.95 49.45
C VAL A 45 13.24 18.35 49.34
N ALA A 46 12.97 17.69 48.20
CA ALA A 46 11.79 16.85 48.01
C ALA A 46 12.24 15.44 47.62
N VAL A 47 11.79 14.44 48.38
CA VAL A 47 12.04 13.02 48.07
C VAL A 47 10.69 12.31 48.05
N GLY A 48 10.40 11.64 46.95
CA GLY A 48 9.25 10.77 46.78
C GLY A 48 9.71 9.32 46.65
N VAL A 49 9.04 8.42 47.38
CA VAL A 49 9.25 6.97 47.27
C VAL A 49 7.90 6.32 46.97
N GLY A 50 7.86 5.49 45.93
CA GLY A 50 6.66 4.81 45.47
C GLY A 50 6.99 3.52 44.73
N ASN A 51 5.95 2.82 44.27
CA ASN A 51 6.10 1.55 43.56
C ASN A 51 6.86 1.72 42.23
N PRO A 52 7.78 0.80 41.87
CA PRO A 52 8.37 0.78 40.54
C PRO A 52 7.28 0.51 39.51
N GLY A 53 7.11 1.43 38.56
CA GLY A 53 6.18 1.26 37.45
C GLY A 53 6.67 0.15 36.52
N TYR A 54 5.83 -0.85 36.27
CA TYR A 54 6.08 -1.81 35.20
C TYR A 54 5.55 -1.25 33.89
N TYR A 55 6.46 -0.90 32.99
CA TYR A 55 6.12 -0.51 31.62
C TYR A 55 6.35 -1.70 30.70
N PRO A 56 5.29 -2.29 30.10
CA PRO A 56 5.50 -3.34 29.12
C PRO A 56 6.29 -2.80 27.94
N ALA A 57 7.23 -3.60 27.42
CA ALA A 57 7.98 -3.22 26.24
C ALA A 57 7.01 -2.98 25.07
N PRO A 58 7.22 -1.92 24.25
CA PRO A 58 6.44 -1.73 23.05
C PRO A 58 6.54 -2.95 22.15
N VAL A 59 5.40 -3.59 21.85
CA VAL A 59 5.35 -4.68 20.88
C VAL A 59 5.12 -4.07 19.51
N TYR A 60 6.16 -4.06 18.68
CA TYR A 60 6.03 -3.67 17.27
C TYR A 60 5.45 -4.85 16.48
N VAL A 61 4.26 -4.66 15.90
CA VAL A 61 3.65 -5.62 14.97
C VAL A 61 3.77 -5.01 13.57
N PRO A 62 4.64 -5.56 12.70
CA PRO A 62 4.69 -5.10 11.32
C PRO A 62 3.35 -5.40 10.63
N PRO A 63 2.85 -4.49 9.77
CA PRO A 63 1.68 -4.76 8.97
C PRO A 63 1.91 -5.97 8.05
N ALA A 64 0.85 -6.74 7.79
CA ALA A 64 0.92 -7.89 6.90
C ALA A 64 1.34 -7.46 5.48
N PRO A 65 2.20 -8.23 4.79
CA PRO A 65 2.53 -7.95 3.40
C PRO A 65 1.28 -7.96 2.53
N VAL A 66 1.05 -6.88 1.78
CA VAL A 66 0.02 -6.83 0.76
C VAL A 66 0.65 -7.26 -0.56
N TYR A 67 0.23 -8.42 -1.07
CA TYR A 67 0.63 -8.88 -2.40
C TYR A 67 -0.30 -8.30 -3.46
N TYR A 68 0.26 -7.52 -4.38
CA TYR A 68 -0.44 -7.09 -5.58
C TYR A 68 -0.25 -8.13 -6.67
N ALA A 69 -1.35 -8.70 -7.14
CA ALA A 69 -1.33 -9.49 -8.36
C ALA A 69 -1.07 -8.54 -9.55
N PRO A 70 -0.09 -8.84 -10.42
CA PRO A 70 0.12 -8.05 -11.62
C PRO A 70 -1.13 -8.13 -12.53
N PRO A 71 -1.44 -7.05 -13.27
CA PRO A 71 -2.54 -7.05 -14.24
C PRO A 71 -2.38 -8.18 -15.26
N ALA A 72 -3.49 -8.78 -15.68
CA ALA A 72 -3.47 -9.82 -16.71
C ALA A 72 -2.89 -9.25 -18.03
N PRO A 73 -1.95 -9.95 -18.68
CA PRO A 73 -1.43 -9.53 -19.98
C PRO A 73 -2.55 -9.51 -21.03
N VAL A 74 -2.69 -8.39 -21.73
CA VAL A 74 -3.61 -8.25 -22.86
C VAL A 74 -2.87 -8.64 -24.13
N TYR A 75 -3.29 -9.74 -24.76
CA TYR A 75 -2.78 -10.14 -26.07
C TYR A 75 -3.63 -9.54 -27.18
N TYR A 76 -3.02 -8.71 -28.03
CA TYR A 76 -3.62 -8.25 -29.27
C TYR A 76 -3.23 -9.19 -30.41
N SER A 77 -4.24 -9.81 -31.04
CA SER A 77 -4.03 -10.49 -32.31
C SER A 77 -4.18 -9.48 -33.45
N PRO A 78 -3.19 -9.33 -34.34
CA PRO A 78 -3.34 -8.49 -35.52
C PRO A 78 -4.46 -9.03 -36.42
N PRO A 79 -5.24 -8.15 -37.07
CA PRO A 79 -6.31 -8.58 -37.96
C PRO A 79 -5.74 -9.36 -39.16
N PRO A 80 -6.45 -10.38 -39.67
CA PRO A 80 -6.02 -11.12 -40.84
C PRO A 80 -5.94 -10.21 -42.07
N VAL A 81 -4.77 -10.18 -42.72
CA VAL A 81 -4.57 -9.47 -43.98
C VAL A 81 -4.87 -10.43 -45.13
N TYR A 82 -5.95 -10.16 -45.86
CA TYR A 82 -6.28 -10.89 -47.09
C TYR A 82 -5.67 -10.17 -48.29
N TYR A 83 -4.61 -10.75 -48.87
CA TYR A 83 -4.05 -10.29 -50.15
C TYR A 83 -4.80 -10.95 -51.30
N ARG A 84 -5.53 -10.16 -52.10
CA ARG A 84 -6.12 -10.63 -53.36
C ARG A 84 -5.27 -10.11 -54.53
N PRO A 85 -4.56 -11.00 -55.26
CA PRO A 85 -3.84 -10.60 -56.46
C PRO A 85 -4.78 -9.91 -57.46
N ALA A 86 -4.35 -8.81 -58.06
CA ALA A 86 -5.08 -8.16 -59.13
C ALA A 86 -5.04 -9.04 -60.41
N PRO A 87 -6.17 -9.22 -61.12
CA PRO A 87 -6.16 -9.97 -62.37
C PRO A 87 -5.34 -9.22 -63.43
N VAL A 88 -4.37 -9.91 -64.02
CA VAL A 88 -3.58 -9.41 -65.16
C VAL A 88 -4.28 -9.84 -66.44
N TYR A 89 -4.75 -8.87 -67.22
CA TYR A 89 -5.31 -9.13 -68.56
C TYR A 89 -4.23 -8.94 -69.62
N TYR A 90 -3.95 -10.00 -70.38
CA TYR A 90 -3.11 -9.93 -71.57
C TYR A 90 -4.00 -9.63 -72.79
N GLY A 91 -3.72 -8.52 -73.46
CA GLY A 91 -4.34 -8.18 -74.73
C GLY A 91 -3.86 -9.12 -75.85
N PRO A 92 -4.72 -9.43 -76.84
CA PRO A 92 -4.33 -10.29 -77.94
C PRO A 92 -3.19 -9.66 -78.76
N PRO A 93 -2.24 -10.46 -79.27
CA PRO A 93 -1.15 -9.96 -80.09
C PRO A 93 -1.68 -9.33 -81.38
N ALA A 94 -1.24 -8.10 -81.67
CA ALA A 94 -1.57 -7.42 -82.92
C ALA A 94 -0.82 -8.07 -84.09
N TYR A 95 -1.56 -8.80 -84.93
CA TYR A 95 -1.04 -9.38 -86.17
C TYR A 95 -1.08 -8.34 -87.29
N TYR A 96 0.08 -7.82 -87.70
CA TYR A 96 0.22 -7.05 -88.94
C TYR A 96 0.52 -8.00 -90.10
N GLY A 97 -0.50 -8.28 -90.92
CA GLY A 97 -0.35 -9.07 -92.14
C GLY A 97 0.11 -8.22 -93.34
N PRO A 98 0.81 -8.81 -94.34
CA PRO A 98 1.32 -8.08 -95.51
C PRO A 98 0.20 -7.52 -96.39
N ARG A 99 0.33 -6.25 -96.78
CA ARG A 99 -0.61 -5.53 -97.66
C ARG A 99 -0.42 -5.97 -99.11
N TYR A 100 -1.24 -6.90 -99.58
CA TYR A 100 -1.34 -7.21 -101.00
C TYR A 100 -2.13 -6.12 -101.73
N TYR A 101 -1.47 -5.34 -102.59
CA TYR A 101 -2.13 -4.42 -103.52
C TYR A 101 -2.61 -5.20 -104.75
N GLY A 102 -3.91 -5.46 -104.80
CA GLY A 102 -4.58 -5.97 -105.99
C GLY A 102 -6.02 -5.47 -106.01
N ARG A 103 -6.29 -4.40 -106.77
CA ARG A 103 -7.65 -4.01 -107.15
C ARG A 103 -7.65 -3.48 -108.57
N GLY A 104 -8.43 -4.14 -109.40
CA GLY A 104 -8.46 -3.94 -110.84
C GLY A 104 -9.39 -2.83 -111.33
N TYR A 105 -9.33 -2.71 -112.65
CA TYR A 105 -10.36 -2.30 -113.61
C TYR A 105 -10.92 -0.88 -113.53
N TYR A 106 -10.49 -0.05 -114.50
CA TYR A 106 -11.42 0.82 -115.20
C TYR A 106 -11.32 0.57 -116.71
N ARG A 107 -12.45 0.13 -117.26
CA ARG A 107 -12.80 0.03 -118.67
C ARG A 107 -13.34 1.38 -119.10
N GLY A 108 -12.73 2.02 -120.10
CA GLY A 108 -13.22 3.28 -120.65
C GLY A 108 -12.67 3.51 -122.05
N HIS A 109 -13.56 3.40 -123.05
CA HIS A 109 -13.35 3.77 -124.45
C HIS A 109 -13.02 5.28 -124.59
N GLY A 110 -12.17 5.63 -125.56
CA GLY A 110 -12.02 7.01 -126.03
C GLY A 110 -11.00 7.15 -127.15
N HIS A 111 -11.49 7.50 -128.35
CA HIS A 111 -10.81 7.64 -129.64
C HIS A 111 -9.76 8.78 -129.68
N TRP A 112 -8.89 8.77 -130.71
CA TRP A 112 -8.69 9.79 -131.79
C TRP A 112 -7.42 9.40 -132.57
N ARG A 113 -7.58 8.97 -133.84
CA ARG A 113 -7.14 9.66 -135.08
C ARG A 113 -5.64 9.90 -135.17
#